data_AF-A0A5N6XME6-F1
#
_entry.id   AF-A0A5N6XME6-F1
#
_cell.length_a   1.000
_cell.length_b   1.000
_cell.length_c   1.000
_cell.angle_alpha   90.00
_cell.angle_beta   90.00
_cell.angle_gamma   90.00
#
_symmetry.space_group_name_H-M   'P 1'
#
loop_
_entity.id
_entity.type
_entity.pdbx_description
1 polymer ?
#
loop_
_entity_poly.entity_id
_entity_poly.type
_entity_poly.pdbx_seq_one_letter_code
_entity_poly.pdbx_strand_id
1 'polypeptide(L)'
;MGFVQVPVGIAGPVRIIGADTAGAYHAPFATCEPTLVVSCGQGCKVFNACGGLRSEVLNKAMSRALVFLFRSLGHVIAFARVTPVFISIADTFAKVLRAGIWLAKLHSMLVKGYGQSRSVVRLEINDFMIEGQSALDKVHS
;
A
#
# COMPACT_ATOMS: atom_id res chain seq x y z
N MET A 1 -2.63 -23.89 21.02
CA MET A 1 -2.87 -23.11 19.80
C MET A 1 -4.33 -22.71 19.79
N GLY A 2 -4.64 -21.42 19.94
CA GLY A 2 -5.99 -20.92 20.15
C GLY A 2 -6.13 -19.50 19.61
N PHE A 3 -7.30 -18.89 19.79
CA PHE A 3 -7.55 -17.51 19.37
C PHE A 3 -7.44 -16.56 20.57
N VAL A 4 -7.18 -15.29 20.28
CA VAL A 4 -7.33 -14.20 21.26
C VAL A 4 -8.56 -13.39 20.89
N GLN A 5 -9.36 -13.03 21.89
CA GLN A 5 -10.48 -12.11 21.71
C GLN A 5 -9.96 -10.68 21.76
N VAL A 6 -10.25 -9.91 20.72
CA VAL A 6 -10.00 -8.47 20.70
C VAL A 6 -11.36 -7.78 20.77
N PRO A 7 -11.57 -6.83 21.70
CA PRO A 7 -12.80 -6.05 21.74
C PRO A 7 -13.01 -5.31 20.41
N VAL A 8 -14.27 -5.27 19.95
CA VAL A 8 -14.65 -4.55 18.74
C VAL A 8 -15.65 -3.45 19.12
N GLY A 9 -15.27 -2.20 18.88
CA GLY A 9 -16.14 -1.04 19.04
C GLY A 9 -16.67 -0.53 17.70
N ILE A 10 -17.73 0.27 17.74
CA ILE A 10 -18.34 0.87 16.54
C ILE A 10 -18.37 2.39 16.73
N ALA A 11 -17.85 3.14 15.75
CA ALA A 11 -18.00 4.59 15.67
C ALA A 11 -18.97 4.97 14.55
N GLY A 12 -19.80 5.99 14.78
CA GLY A 12 -20.68 6.56 13.75
C GLY A 12 -22.16 6.68 14.16
N PRO A 13 -23.05 6.96 13.20
CA PRO A 13 -22.76 7.00 11.77
C PRO A 13 -21.99 8.26 11.34
N VAL A 14 -21.22 8.18 10.26
CA VAL A 14 -20.65 9.35 9.56
C VAL A 14 -21.27 9.44 8.16
N ARG A 15 -21.75 10.62 7.79
CA ARG A 15 -22.27 10.88 6.45
C ARG A 15 -21.10 11.10 5.49
N ILE A 16 -20.96 10.22 4.51
CA ILE A 16 -19.90 10.30 3.48
C ILE A 16 -20.56 10.48 2.12
N ILE A 17 -20.01 11.39 1.32
CA ILE A 17 -20.40 11.67 -0.06
C ILE A 17 -19.14 11.54 -0.92
N GLY A 18 -19.04 10.46 -1.68
CA GLY A 18 -18.00 10.24 -2.68
C GLY A 18 -18.57 10.12 -4.08
N ALA A 19 -17.70 9.80 -5.04
CA ALA A 19 -18.05 9.72 -6.46
C ALA A 19 -19.19 8.70 -6.73
N ASP A 20 -19.10 7.51 -6.13
CA ASP A 20 -20.04 6.40 -6.36
C ASP A 20 -20.85 6.02 -5.10
N THR A 21 -20.65 6.72 -3.98
CA THR A 21 -21.27 6.37 -2.70
C THR A 21 -21.75 7.60 -1.94
N ALA A 22 -23.02 7.60 -1.52
CA ALA A 22 -23.57 8.63 -0.64
C ALA A 22 -24.42 7.96 0.44
N GLY A 23 -24.02 8.11 1.70
CA GLY A 23 -24.68 7.39 2.77
C GLY A 23 -24.12 7.68 4.15
N ALA A 24 -24.77 7.09 5.16
CA ALA A 24 -24.35 7.11 6.54
C ALA A 24 -23.69 5.77 6.89
N TYR A 25 -22.44 5.80 7.33
CA TYR A 25 -21.63 4.59 7.54
C TYR A 25 -21.17 4.46 8.99
N HIS A 26 -21.09 3.22 9.46
CA HIS A 26 -20.50 2.87 10.75
C HIS A 26 -19.14 2.22 10.54
N ALA A 27 -18.13 2.67 11.30
CA ALA A 27 -16.78 2.16 11.23
C ALA A 27 -16.52 1.20 12.41
N PRO A 28 -16.17 -0.08 12.16
CA PRO A 28 -15.76 -1.01 13.20
C PRO A 28 -14.27 -0.82 13.58
N PHE A 29 -13.96 -0.92 14.86
CA PHE A 29 -12.61 -0.80 15.42
C PHE A 29 -12.30 -1.98 16.31
N ALA A 30 -11.36 -2.85 15.92
CA ALA A 30 -10.84 -3.91 16.78
C ALA A 30 -9.68 -3.35 17.63
N THR A 31 -9.98 -2.88 18.83
CA THR A 31 -9.00 -2.22 19.70
C THR A 31 -9.29 -2.49 21.18
N CYS A 32 -8.23 -2.61 21.98
CA CYS A 32 -8.33 -2.64 23.45
C CYS A 32 -8.36 -1.24 24.07
N GLU A 33 -8.23 -0.18 23.27
CA GLU A 33 -8.31 1.21 23.73
C GLU A 33 -9.72 1.78 23.49
N PRO A 34 -10.62 1.77 24.49
CA PRO A 34 -12.01 2.20 24.28
C PRO A 34 -12.12 3.71 23.99
N THR A 35 -11.19 4.51 24.51
CA THR A 35 -11.17 5.97 24.31
C THR A 35 -11.01 6.34 22.83
N LEU A 36 -10.26 5.53 22.07
CA LEU A 36 -10.10 5.71 20.62
C LEU A 36 -11.46 5.64 19.91
N VAL A 37 -12.26 4.62 20.20
CA VAL A 37 -13.58 4.40 19.57
C VAL A 37 -14.52 5.56 19.91
N VAL A 38 -14.53 6.00 21.17
CA VAL A 38 -15.36 7.12 21.62
C VAL A 38 -14.94 8.42 20.93
N SER A 39 -13.63 8.69 20.85
CA SER A 39 -13.07 9.86 20.17
C SER A 39 -13.44 9.88 18.69
N CYS A 40 -13.27 8.75 17.98
CA CYS A 40 -13.71 8.63 16.60
C CYS A 40 -15.23 8.86 16.44
N GLY A 41 -16.05 8.33 17.35
CA GLY A 41 -17.50 8.55 17.35
C GLY A 41 -17.90 10.01 17.58
N GLN A 42 -17.18 10.73 18.44
CA GLN A 42 -17.36 12.18 18.60
C GLN A 42 -16.95 12.94 17.33
N GLY A 43 -15.85 12.56 16.69
CA GLY A 43 -15.44 13.09 15.39
C GLY A 43 -16.53 12.92 14.33
N CYS A 44 -17.16 11.74 14.25
CA CYS A 44 -18.29 11.51 13.34
C CYS A 44 -19.45 12.48 13.58
N LYS A 45 -19.79 12.78 14.85
CA LYS A 45 -20.84 13.77 15.18
C LYS A 45 -20.48 15.16 14.69
N VAL A 46 -19.23 15.58 14.90
CA VAL A 46 -18.73 16.89 14.43
C VAL A 46 -18.80 16.97 12.91
N PHE A 47 -18.31 15.95 12.20
CA PHE A 47 -18.38 15.94 10.74
C PHE A 47 -19.82 15.99 10.23
N ASN A 48 -20.75 15.27 10.86
CA ASN A 48 -22.16 15.33 10.48
C ASN A 48 -22.77 16.71 10.73
N ALA A 49 -22.43 17.38 11.83
CA ALA A 49 -22.86 18.75 12.11
C ALA A 49 -22.36 19.74 11.05
N CYS A 50 -21.17 19.49 10.48
CA CYS A 50 -20.61 20.28 9.37
C CYS A 50 -21.17 19.92 7.98
N GLY A 51 -22.21 19.08 7.89
CA GLY A 51 -22.78 18.67 6.60
C GLY A 51 -22.14 17.40 6.02
N GLY A 52 -21.42 16.62 6.81
CA GLY A 52 -20.80 15.36 6.40
C GLY A 52 -19.47 15.53 5.67
N LEU A 53 -18.89 14.39 5.29
CA LEU A 53 -17.55 14.29 4.73
C LEU A 53 -17.62 14.03 3.22
N ARG A 54 -16.91 14.83 2.43
CA ARG A 54 -16.77 14.62 0.98
C ARG A 54 -15.39 14.02 0.68
N SER A 55 -15.34 12.93 -0.08
CA SER A 55 -14.08 12.25 -0.41
C SER A 55 -14.11 11.69 -1.83
N GLU A 56 -13.05 11.91 -2.60
CA GLU A 56 -12.88 11.35 -3.93
C GLU A 56 -11.53 10.61 -4.02
N VAL A 57 -11.54 9.46 -4.68
CA VAL A 57 -10.34 8.63 -4.87
C VAL A 57 -9.68 9.01 -6.19
N LEU A 58 -8.55 9.71 -6.13
CA LEU A 58 -7.83 10.18 -7.33
C LEU A 58 -6.97 9.07 -7.97
N ASN A 59 -6.35 8.22 -7.15
CA ASN A 59 -5.50 7.12 -7.62
C ASN A 59 -5.45 6.01 -6.55
N LYS A 60 -5.52 4.74 -6.97
CA LYS A 60 -5.42 3.56 -6.11
C LYS A 60 -4.21 2.74 -6.53
N ALA A 61 -3.09 2.95 -5.86
CA ALA A 61 -1.85 2.21 -6.10
C ALA A 61 -1.16 1.85 -4.79
N MET A 62 -0.57 0.66 -4.75
CA MET A 62 0.31 0.20 -3.69
C MET A 62 1.75 0.31 -4.17
N SER A 63 2.59 1.02 -3.42
CA SER A 63 4.03 1.09 -3.71
C SER A 63 4.74 -0.11 -3.10
N ARG A 64 5.35 -0.94 -3.93
CA ARG A 64 6.31 -1.98 -3.52
C ARG A 64 7.70 -1.60 -3.99
N ALA A 65 8.72 -1.97 -3.23
CA ALA A 65 10.10 -1.68 -3.59
C ALA A 65 10.96 -2.95 -3.64
N LEU A 66 11.68 -3.13 -4.74
CA LEU A 66 12.76 -4.10 -4.84
C LEU A 66 14.08 -3.38 -4.53
N VAL A 67 14.91 -4.01 -3.69
CA VAL A 67 16.19 -3.44 -3.26
C VAL A 67 17.32 -4.36 -3.71
N PHE A 68 18.21 -3.84 -4.55
CA PHE A 68 19.40 -4.56 -5.02
C PHE A 68 20.65 -3.98 -4.35
N LEU A 69 21.47 -4.87 -3.80
CA LEU A 69 22.71 -4.52 -3.10
C LEU A 69 23.91 -4.84 -4.00
N PHE A 70 24.78 -3.85 -4.19
CA PHE A 70 25.98 -4.00 -4.99
C PHE A 70 27.23 -3.65 -4.18
N ARG A 71 28.30 -4.40 -4.44
CA ARG A 71 29.61 -4.23 -3.78
C ARG A 71 30.43 -3.05 -4.33
N SER A 72 30.07 -2.53 -5.50
CA SER A 72 30.81 -1.45 -6.18
C SER A 72 29.88 -0.58 -7.00
N LEU A 73 30.20 0.72 -7.06
CA LEU A 73 29.45 1.72 -7.80
C LEU A 73 29.42 1.42 -9.32
N GLY A 74 30.48 0.81 -9.86
CA GLY A 74 30.53 0.41 -11.27
C GLY A 74 29.43 -0.59 -11.64
N HIS A 75 29.14 -1.54 -10.75
CA HIS A 75 28.05 -2.50 -10.95
C HIS A 75 26.67 -1.85 -10.86
N VAL A 76 26.51 -0.84 -9.99
CA VAL A 76 25.28 -0.05 -9.91
C VAL A 76 25.01 0.70 -11.20
N ILE A 77 26.02 1.37 -11.75
CA ILE A 77 25.88 2.15 -12.98
C ILE A 77 25.61 1.21 -14.17
N ALA A 78 26.30 0.08 -14.25
CA ALA A 78 26.05 -0.93 -15.28
C ALA A 78 24.60 -1.46 -15.20
N PHE A 79 24.13 -1.78 -14.00
CA PHE A 79 22.76 -2.21 -13.77
C PHE A 79 21.76 -1.11 -14.15
N ALA A 80 21.97 0.12 -13.69
CA ALA A 80 21.10 1.27 -13.97
C ALA A 80 21.02 1.60 -15.46
N ARG A 81 22.09 1.39 -16.24
CA ARG A 81 22.10 1.59 -17.70
C ARG A 81 21.29 0.53 -18.46
N VAL A 82 21.25 -0.70 -17.97
CA VAL A 82 20.49 -1.80 -18.56
C VAL A 82 19.02 -1.78 -18.12
N THR A 83 18.73 -1.20 -16.95
CA THR A 83 17.39 -1.13 -16.38
C THR A 83 16.34 -0.43 -17.29
N PRO A 84 16.62 0.69 -18.01
CA PRO A 84 15.62 1.29 -18.90
C PRO A 84 15.23 0.39 -20.08
N VAL A 85 16.13 -0.48 -20.57
CA VAL A 85 15.80 -1.51 -21.58
C VAL A 85 14.95 -2.62 -20.96
N PHE A 86 15.19 -2.92 -19.68
CA PHE A 86 14.37 -3.85 -18.90
C PHE A 86 12.96 -3.35 -18.63
N ILE A 87 12.65 -2.06 -18.75
CA ILE A 87 11.28 -1.54 -18.57
C ILE A 87 10.35 -2.04 -19.70
N SER A 88 10.86 -2.24 -20.93
CA SER A 88 10.10 -2.93 -21.98
C SER A 88 9.88 -4.42 -21.69
N ILE A 89 10.68 -5.01 -20.80
CA ILE A 89 10.59 -6.38 -20.29
C ILE A 89 9.90 -6.40 -18.91
N ALA A 90 9.52 -5.24 -18.33
CA ALA A 90 8.88 -5.19 -17.02
C ALA A 90 7.53 -5.91 -17.03
N ASP A 91 6.84 -5.95 -18.18
CA ASP A 91 5.68 -6.82 -18.41
C ASP A 91 6.05 -8.31 -18.27
N THR A 92 7.22 -8.71 -18.74
CA THR A 92 7.74 -10.08 -18.60
C THR A 92 8.24 -10.34 -17.17
N PHE A 93 8.82 -9.36 -16.49
CA PHE A 93 9.27 -9.49 -15.10
C PHE A 93 8.08 -9.57 -14.13
N ALA A 94 7.02 -8.80 -14.38
CA ALA A 94 5.72 -8.92 -13.71
C ALA A 94 5.09 -10.30 -13.94
N LYS A 95 5.23 -10.87 -15.15
CA LYS A 95 4.81 -12.25 -15.47
C LYS A 95 5.69 -13.34 -14.82
N VAL A 96 7.00 -13.11 -14.68
CA VAL A 96 7.99 -14.05 -14.11
C VAL A 96 7.95 -14.05 -12.57
N LEU A 97 7.54 -12.94 -11.93
CA LEU A 97 7.10 -12.91 -10.54
C LEU A 97 5.75 -13.66 -10.44
N ARG A 98 5.84 -14.98 -10.61
CA ARG A 98 4.74 -15.95 -10.64
C ARG A 98 3.76 -15.64 -9.49
N ALA A 99 2.52 -15.32 -9.86
CA ALA A 99 1.30 -15.44 -9.04
C ALA A 99 0.78 -14.28 -8.17
N GLY A 100 1.04 -13.00 -8.46
CA GLY A 100 0.31 -11.95 -7.71
C GLY A 100 0.25 -10.53 -8.26
N ILE A 101 0.98 -10.21 -9.33
CA ILE A 101 1.13 -8.82 -9.76
C ILE A 101 0.76 -8.70 -11.24
N TRP A 102 -0.54 -8.75 -11.51
CA TRP A 102 -1.06 -8.76 -12.88
C TRP A 102 -0.99 -7.40 -13.60
N LEU A 103 -0.74 -6.30 -12.89
CA LEU A 103 -0.73 -4.92 -13.42
C LEU A 103 0.35 -4.04 -12.76
N ALA A 104 1.55 -4.58 -12.56
CA ALA A 104 2.70 -3.79 -12.10
C ALA A 104 3.08 -2.76 -13.14
N LYS A 105 2.98 -1.48 -12.80
CA LYS A 105 3.58 -0.41 -13.60
C LYS A 105 4.76 0.17 -12.83
N LEU A 106 5.94 0.05 -13.42
CA LEU A 106 7.15 0.65 -12.86
C LEU A 106 7.01 2.16 -12.94
N HIS A 107 6.95 2.83 -11.79
CA HIS A 107 6.64 4.26 -11.71
C HIS A 107 7.90 5.09 -11.53
N SER A 108 8.85 4.60 -10.73
CA SER A 108 10.09 5.33 -10.42
C SER A 108 11.25 4.40 -10.12
N MET A 109 12.44 4.77 -10.58
CA MET A 109 13.69 4.12 -10.26
C MET A 109 14.58 5.11 -9.52
N LEU A 110 14.99 4.76 -8.30
CA LEU A 110 15.87 5.59 -7.49
C LEU A 110 17.18 4.85 -7.20
N VAL A 111 18.28 5.39 -7.71
CA VAL A 111 19.62 4.91 -7.39
C VAL A 111 20.18 5.76 -6.25
N LYS A 112 20.53 5.13 -5.12
CA LYS A 112 21.17 5.80 -3.98
C LYS A 112 22.52 5.15 -3.69
N GLY A 113 23.60 5.90 -3.88
CA GLY A 113 24.93 5.52 -3.41
C GLY A 113 25.14 5.94 -1.96
N TYR A 114 25.43 5.00 -1.07
CA TYR A 114 25.82 5.30 0.32
C TYR A 114 27.32 5.02 0.50
N GLY A 115 28.16 6.03 0.23
CA GLY A 115 29.61 5.96 0.40
C GLY A 115 30.34 5.04 -0.60
N GLN A 116 31.65 4.84 -0.38
CA GLN A 116 32.57 4.15 -1.30
C GLN A 116 32.40 2.61 -1.34
N SER A 117 31.73 1.98 -0.37
CA SER A 117 31.79 0.52 -0.20
C SER A 117 30.46 -0.24 -0.32
N ARG A 118 29.31 0.44 -0.32
CA ARG A 118 28.00 -0.21 -0.53
C ARG A 118 27.07 0.72 -1.29
N SER A 119 26.50 0.20 -2.37
CA SER A 119 25.59 0.98 -3.21
C SER A 119 24.28 0.21 -3.37
N VAL A 120 23.17 0.95 -3.34
CA VAL A 120 21.82 0.38 -3.30
C VAL A 120 21.00 0.93 -4.46
N VAL A 121 20.32 0.04 -5.17
CA VAL A 121 19.33 0.41 -6.17
C VAL A 121 17.96 0.05 -5.62
N ARG A 122 17.08 1.04 -5.51
CA ARG A 122 15.67 0.86 -5.14
C ARG A 122 14.82 1.05 -6.38
N LEU A 123 14.10 0.02 -6.78
CA LEU A 123 13.08 0.09 -7.82
C LEU A 123 11.72 0.17 -7.14
N GLU A 124 10.98 1.25 -7.36
CA GLU A 124 9.62 1.41 -6.85
C GLU A 124 8.62 1.04 -7.96
N ILE A 125 7.77 0.08 -7.63
CA ILE A 125 6.74 -0.46 -8.51
C ILE A 125 5.41 -0.13 -7.86
N ASN A 126 4.52 0.48 -8.66
CA ASN A 126 3.17 0.76 -8.23
C ASN A 126 2.25 -0.33 -8.79
N ASP A 127 1.59 -1.05 -7.89
CA ASP A 127 0.64 -2.10 -8.22
C ASP A 127 -0.79 -1.62 -7.97
N PHE A 128 -1.70 -1.90 -8.91
CA PHE A 128 -3.13 -1.67 -8.70
C PHE A 128 -3.66 -2.65 -7.64
N MET A 129 -4.33 -2.11 -6.62
CA MET A 129 -4.91 -2.92 -5.56
C MET A 129 -6.20 -3.61 -6.06
N ILE A 130 -6.16 -4.93 -6.21
CA ILE A 130 -7.36 -5.78 -6.21
C ILE A 130 -7.57 -6.23 -4.76
N GLU A 131 -8.72 -5.91 -4.18
CA GLU A 131 -9.07 -6.06 -2.76
C GLU A 131 -9.26 -7.52 -2.30
N GLY A 132 -8.57 -8.48 -2.92
CA GLY A 132 -8.75 -9.91 -2.69
C GLY A 132 -7.47 -10.76 -2.58
N GLN A 133 -6.26 -10.18 -2.58
CA GLN A 133 -5.02 -10.99 -2.55
C GLN A 133 -4.09 -10.79 -1.35
N SER A 134 -4.51 -10.09 -0.29
CA SER A 134 -3.82 -10.17 1.02
C SER A 134 -4.21 -11.42 1.83
N ALA A 135 -4.73 -12.47 1.16
CA ALA A 135 -5.10 -13.75 1.76
C ALA A 135 -4.23 -14.94 1.29
N LEU A 136 -3.17 -14.69 0.50
CA LEU A 136 -2.23 -15.72 0.05
C LEU A 136 -0.81 -15.58 0.63
N ASP A 137 -0.67 -15.00 1.84
CA ASP A 137 0.46 -15.30 2.73
C ASP A 137 0.26 -16.68 3.40
N LYS A 138 0.07 -17.71 2.58
CA LYS A 138 0.12 -19.13 2.98
C LYS A 138 0.95 -19.93 1.98
N VAL A 139 2.27 -19.77 2.04
CA VAL A 139 3.21 -20.85 1.73
C VAL A 139 4.37 -20.75 2.72
N HIS A 140 4.49 -21.75 3.59
CA HIS A 140 5.48 -21.96 4.66
C HIS A 140 5.17 -21.40 6.06
N SER A 141 4.35 -22.13 6.81
CA SER A 141 4.83 -22.93 7.96
C SER A 141 3.83 -24.03 8.30
#